data_AF-A0A379SAY1-F1
#
_entry.id   AF-A0A379SAY1-F1
#
_cell.length_a   1.000
_cell.length_b   1.000
_cell.length_c   1.000
_cell.angle_alpha   90.00
_cell.angle_beta   90.00
_cell.angle_gamma   90.00
#
_symmetry.space_group_name_H-M   'P 1'
#
loop_
_entity.id
_entity.type
_entity.pdbx_description
1 polymer ?
#
loop_
_entity_poly.entity_id
_entity_poly.type
_entity_poly.pdbx_seq_one_letter_code
_entity_poly.pdbx_strand_id
1 'polypeptide(L)'
;MLAGLNAARLSADKEGWAPARSQAYLGVLVDDLCTLGTKEPYRMFTSRAEYRLMLREDNADLRLTEIGRDLGLVDDERWARFNEKLENIERERQRLKSTWVTPSAEFVADVNAHLTTPLSREASGEDLLRRPEMTYAQLTSLPHLRLRLKMSKPQSRWKSRSNTKGISLVSRMRLKNSYVMRIRCCLPRWIIVWFLVCRTKSLPN
;
A
#
# COMPACT_ATOMS: atom_id res chain seq x y z
N MET A 1 -16.09 12.96 1.63
CA MET A 1 -14.63 13.22 1.62
C MET A 1 -14.16 13.77 0.27
N LEU A 2 -14.14 12.98 -0.81
CA LEU A 2 -13.59 13.41 -2.12
C LEU A 2 -14.25 14.68 -2.69
N ALA A 3 -15.58 14.74 -2.68
CA ALA A 3 -16.32 15.92 -3.15
C ALA A 3 -15.98 17.18 -2.33
N GLY A 4 -15.84 17.04 -1.00
CA GLY A 4 -15.46 18.14 -0.12
C GLY A 4 -14.02 18.63 -0.37
N LEU A 5 -13.09 17.70 -0.59
CA LEU A 5 -11.72 18.04 -1.01
C LEU A 5 -11.73 18.83 -2.32
N ASN A 6 -12.44 18.35 -3.34
CA ASN A 6 -12.48 19.03 -4.63
C ASN A 6 -13.24 20.36 -4.58
N ALA A 7 -14.26 20.49 -3.74
CA ALA A 7 -14.93 21.76 -3.48
C ALA A 7 -13.99 22.79 -2.85
N ALA A 8 -13.21 22.40 -1.82
CA ALA A 8 -12.23 23.27 -1.18
C ALA A 8 -11.08 23.66 -2.13
N ARG A 9 -10.67 22.76 -3.03
CA ARG A 9 -9.67 23.05 -4.07
C ARG A 9 -10.22 23.99 -5.12
N LEU A 10 -11.48 23.80 -5.54
CA LEU A 10 -12.16 24.68 -6.47
C LEU A 10 -12.30 26.10 -5.89
N SER A 11 -12.64 26.25 -4.61
CA SER A 11 -12.68 27.58 -3.96
C SER A 11 -11.33 28.27 -3.85
N ALA A 12 -10.23 27.54 -4.07
CA ALA A 12 -8.86 28.05 -4.07
C ALA A 12 -8.24 28.07 -5.47
N ASP A 13 -9.06 27.99 -6.53
CA ASP A 13 -8.63 27.95 -7.94
C ASP A 13 -7.59 26.86 -8.27
N LYS A 14 -7.65 25.74 -7.53
CA LYS A 14 -6.78 24.57 -7.73
C LYS A 14 -7.51 23.48 -8.49
N GLU A 15 -6.79 22.75 -9.34
CA GLU A 15 -7.34 21.57 -10.01
C GLU A 15 -7.81 20.51 -9.01
N GLY A 16 -8.96 19.91 -9.27
CA GLY A 16 -9.50 18.80 -8.49
C GLY A 16 -8.60 17.56 -8.56
N TRP A 17 -8.70 16.71 -7.55
CA TRP A 17 -8.00 15.44 -7.48
C TRP A 17 -8.98 14.28 -7.64
N ALA A 18 -8.58 13.27 -8.41
CA ALA A 18 -9.30 12.01 -8.54
C ALA A 18 -8.30 10.85 -8.47
N PRO A 19 -8.45 9.91 -7.52
CA PRO A 19 -7.57 8.75 -7.43
C PRO A 19 -7.78 7.81 -8.62
N ALA A 20 -6.70 7.26 -9.16
CA ALA A 20 -6.79 6.26 -10.21
C ALA A 20 -7.38 4.92 -9.68
N ARG A 21 -7.99 4.13 -10.59
CA ARG A 21 -8.51 2.78 -10.28
C ARG A 21 -7.45 1.85 -9.65
N SER A 22 -6.19 2.00 -10.05
CA SER A 22 -5.06 1.20 -9.54
C SER A 22 -4.54 1.69 -8.18
N GLN A 23 -4.88 2.92 -7.78
CA GLN A 23 -4.37 3.55 -6.56
C GLN A 23 -5.27 3.33 -5.36
N ALA A 24 -6.60 3.32 -5.53
CA ALA A 24 -7.54 3.16 -4.43
C ALA A 24 -8.89 2.60 -4.87
N TYR A 25 -9.55 1.88 -3.96
CA TYR A 25 -10.96 1.51 -4.12
C TYR A 25 -11.88 2.72 -4.31
N LEU A 26 -11.52 3.87 -3.73
CA LEU A 26 -12.23 5.13 -3.97
C LEU A 26 -12.20 5.54 -5.46
N GLY A 27 -11.10 5.27 -6.16
CA GLY A 27 -10.98 5.53 -7.59
C GLY A 27 -11.85 4.59 -8.42
N VAL A 28 -11.88 3.30 -8.05
CA VAL A 28 -12.77 2.31 -8.69
C VAL A 28 -14.24 2.70 -8.53
N LEU A 29 -14.64 3.09 -7.31
CA LEU A 29 -16.00 3.56 -7.02
C LEU A 29 -16.41 4.73 -7.91
N VAL A 30 -15.60 5.78 -7.94
CA VAL A 30 -15.91 7.01 -8.66
C VAL A 30 -15.96 6.75 -10.16
N ASP A 31 -14.98 6.01 -10.69
CA ASP A 31 -14.91 5.69 -12.10
C ASP A 31 -16.08 4.81 -12.57
N ASP A 32 -16.47 3.80 -11.78
CA ASP A 32 -17.64 2.96 -12.10
C ASP A 32 -18.94 3.80 -12.10
N LEU A 33 -19.12 4.68 -11.11
CA LEU A 33 -20.31 5.55 -11.02
C LEU A 33 -20.38 6.54 -12.18
N CYS A 34 -19.25 7.10 -12.61
CA CYS A 34 -19.19 8.03 -13.73
C CYS A 34 -19.36 7.35 -15.09
N THR A 35 -18.84 6.12 -15.25
CA THR A 35 -18.80 5.43 -16.55
C THR A 35 -20.07 4.62 -16.81
N LEU A 36 -20.53 3.85 -15.81
CA LEU A 36 -21.64 2.93 -15.96
C LEU A 36 -22.99 3.55 -15.55
N GLY A 37 -22.94 4.59 -14.71
CA GLY A 37 -24.13 5.09 -14.02
C GLY A 37 -24.72 4.02 -13.09
N THR A 38 -25.88 4.30 -12.50
CA THR A 38 -26.57 3.36 -11.62
C THR A 38 -28.08 3.55 -11.73
N LYS A 39 -28.80 2.46 -12.01
CA LYS A 39 -30.26 2.36 -11.83
C LYS A 39 -30.62 1.77 -10.46
N GLU A 40 -29.76 0.88 -9.96
CA GLU A 40 -29.87 0.23 -8.65
C GLU A 40 -28.72 0.66 -7.74
N PRO A 41 -28.90 0.68 -6.40
CA PRO A 41 -27.87 1.15 -5.48
C PRO A 41 -26.53 0.42 -5.67
N TYR A 42 -25.48 1.19 -5.93
CA TYR A 42 -24.15 0.66 -6.20
C TYR A 42 -23.59 -0.11 -4.99
N ARG A 43 -22.96 -1.26 -5.24
CA ARG A 43 -22.33 -2.11 -4.22
C ARG A 43 -20.86 -2.35 -4.52
N MET A 44 -19.99 -1.93 -3.61
CA MET A 44 -18.53 -2.04 -3.78
C MET A 44 -18.02 -3.49 -3.92
N PHE A 45 -18.67 -4.46 -3.28
CA PHE A 45 -18.22 -5.85 -3.29
C PHE A 45 -18.49 -6.59 -4.60
N THR A 46 -19.42 -6.10 -5.43
CA THR A 46 -19.70 -6.67 -6.76
C THR A 46 -18.76 -6.12 -7.83
N SER A 47 -18.11 -4.99 -7.56
CA SER A 47 -17.22 -4.31 -8.50
C SER A 47 -15.89 -5.03 -8.64
N ARG A 48 -15.52 -5.34 -9.88
CA ARG A 48 -14.25 -6.02 -10.19
C ARG A 48 -13.11 -5.01 -10.21
N ALA A 49 -12.45 -4.83 -9.06
CA ALA A 49 -11.15 -4.17 -9.03
C ALA A 49 -10.08 -5.13 -9.55
N GLU A 50 -9.56 -4.86 -10.74
CA GLU A 50 -8.45 -5.62 -11.36
C GLU A 50 -7.23 -5.73 -10.44
N TYR A 51 -7.01 -4.70 -9.61
CA TYR A 51 -5.87 -4.58 -8.69
C TYR A 51 -6.19 -5.00 -7.24
N ARG A 52 -7.23 -5.81 -6.99
CA ARG A 52 -7.66 -6.23 -5.64
C ARG A 52 -6.53 -6.76 -4.73
N LEU A 53 -5.51 -7.43 -5.28
CA LEU A 53 -4.39 -7.92 -4.47
C LEU A 53 -3.48 -6.81 -3.93
N MET A 54 -3.39 -5.70 -4.66
CA MET A 54 -2.60 -4.52 -4.34
C MET A 54 -3.41 -3.50 -3.55
N LEU A 55 -4.73 -3.44 -3.77
CA LEU A 55 -5.65 -2.59 -3.04
C LEU A 55 -6.12 -3.32 -1.78
N ARG A 56 -5.35 -3.25 -0.70
CA ARG A 56 -5.73 -3.86 0.58
C ARG A 56 -5.88 -2.82 1.67
N GLU A 57 -6.63 -3.15 2.73
CA GLU A 57 -6.78 -2.24 3.86
C GLU A 57 -5.45 -1.99 4.58
N ASP A 58 -4.55 -2.96 4.60
CA ASP A 58 -3.28 -2.93 5.34
C ASP A 58 -2.22 -2.02 4.70
N ASN A 59 -2.34 -1.72 3.41
CA ASN A 59 -1.40 -0.89 2.66
C ASN A 59 -2.00 0.42 2.14
N ALA A 60 -3.19 0.79 2.61
CA ALA A 60 -3.87 2.01 2.18
C ALA A 60 -3.10 3.28 2.57
N ASP A 61 -2.43 3.26 3.72
CA ASP A 61 -1.57 4.34 4.18
C ASP A 61 -0.36 4.54 3.27
N LEU A 62 0.36 3.46 2.94
CA LEU A 62 1.49 3.49 2.01
C LEU A 62 1.12 4.03 0.62
N ARG A 63 -0.15 3.88 0.21
CA ARG A 63 -0.63 4.34 -1.10
C ARG A 63 -1.14 5.79 -1.08
N LEU A 64 -1.78 6.22 0.00
CA LEU A 64 -2.59 7.44 0.02
C LEU A 64 -2.13 8.50 1.02
N THR A 65 -1.31 8.17 2.02
CA THR A 65 -0.90 9.13 3.05
C THR A 65 -0.01 10.23 2.48
N GLU A 66 0.92 9.89 1.58
CA GLU A 66 1.77 10.88 0.89
C GLU A 66 0.91 11.85 0.05
N ILE A 67 0.00 11.31 -0.76
CA ILE A 67 -0.95 12.13 -1.55
C ILE A 67 -1.82 12.98 -0.63
N GLY A 68 -2.28 12.42 0.49
CA GLY A 68 -3.07 13.15 1.48
C GLY A 68 -2.29 14.29 2.14
N ARG A 69 -0.97 14.14 2.31
CA ARG A 69 -0.09 15.21 2.80
C ARG A 69 0.05 16.33 1.77
N ASP A 70 0.28 16.00 0.51
CA ASP A 70 0.34 16.97 -0.59
C ASP A 70 -0.97 17.74 -0.77
N LEU A 71 -2.10 17.08 -0.48
CA LEU A 71 -3.43 17.67 -0.52
C LEU A 71 -3.78 18.48 0.74
N GLY A 72 -2.93 18.49 1.77
CA GLY A 72 -3.17 19.20 3.03
C GLY A 72 -4.18 18.52 3.97
N LEU A 73 -4.50 17.24 3.76
CA LEU A 73 -5.45 16.48 4.57
C LEU A 73 -4.80 15.70 5.73
N VAL A 74 -3.48 15.53 5.69
CA VAL A 74 -2.71 14.78 6.69
C VAL A 74 -1.96 15.75 7.59
N ASP A 75 -2.31 15.75 8.88
CA ASP A 75 -1.66 16.53 9.92
C ASP A 75 -0.20 16.09 10.19
N ASP A 76 0.53 16.93 10.90
CA ASP A 76 1.95 16.70 11.20
C ASP A 76 2.18 15.47 12.08
N GLU A 77 1.27 15.21 13.04
CA GLU A 77 1.38 14.05 13.93
C GLU A 77 1.24 12.73 13.17
N ARG A 78 0.24 12.62 12.28
CA ARG A 78 0.04 11.45 11.42
C ARG A 78 1.17 11.32 10.41
N TRP A 79 1.66 12.43 9.86
CA TRP A 79 2.79 12.42 8.94
C TRP A 79 4.07 11.90 9.63
N ALA A 80 4.36 12.37 10.84
CA ALA A 80 5.50 11.90 11.63
C ALA A 80 5.42 10.39 11.91
N ARG A 81 4.25 9.90 12.35
CA ARG A 81 4.02 8.45 12.57
C ARG A 81 4.18 7.62 11.29
N PHE A 82 3.71 8.15 10.16
CA PHE A 82 3.85 7.49 8.86
C PHE A 82 5.32 7.36 8.45
N ASN A 83 6.11 8.43 8.60
CA ASN A 83 7.53 8.42 8.31
C ASN A 83 8.30 7.49 9.25
N GLU A 84 8.02 7.51 10.56
CA GLU A 84 8.63 6.58 11.52
C GLU A 84 8.35 5.13 11.12
N LYS A 85 7.11 4.82 10.72
CA LYS A 85 6.74 3.49 10.22
C LYS A 85 7.54 3.12 8.96
N LEU A 86 7.65 4.02 7.99
CA LEU A 86 8.41 3.79 6.76
C LEU A 86 9.89 3.53 7.02
N GLU A 87 10.51 4.36 7.87
CA GLU A 87 11.90 4.20 8.27
C GLU A 87 12.15 2.88 8.99
N ASN A 88 11.26 2.50 9.91
CA ASN A 88 11.35 1.22 10.61
C ASN A 88 11.26 0.03 9.66
N ILE A 89 10.35 0.08 8.67
CA ILE A 89 10.22 -0.96 7.65
C ILE A 89 11.48 -1.06 6.80
N GLU A 90 12.01 0.06 6.32
CA GLU A 90 13.20 0.06 5.46
C GLU A 90 14.43 -0.40 6.26
N ARG A 91 14.59 0.05 7.51
CA ARG A 91 15.68 -0.38 8.39
C ARG A 91 15.67 -1.89 8.64
N GLU A 92 14.50 -2.46 8.95
CA GLU A 92 14.36 -3.90 9.12
C GLU A 92 14.60 -4.66 7.82
N ARG A 93 14.16 -4.12 6.69
CA ARG A 93 14.43 -4.72 5.38
C ARG A 93 15.92 -4.75 5.06
N GLN A 94 16.64 -3.65 5.30
CA GLN A 94 18.09 -3.60 5.09
C GLN A 94 18.81 -4.59 6.01
N ARG A 95 18.42 -4.68 7.29
CA ARG A 95 18.94 -5.69 8.22
C ARG A 95 18.74 -7.11 7.72
N LEU A 96 17.54 -7.44 7.24
CA LEU A 96 17.23 -8.78 6.73
C LEU A 96 17.99 -9.11 5.44
N LYS A 97 18.28 -8.12 4.59
CA LYS A 97 19.12 -8.29 3.41
C LYS A 97 20.59 -8.46 3.75
N SER A 98 21.10 -7.75 4.75
CA SER A 98 22.50 -7.82 5.16
C SER A 98 22.81 -9.02 6.04
N THR A 99 21.79 -9.71 6.57
CA THR A 99 21.97 -10.89 7.41
C THR A 99 21.86 -12.14 6.57
N TRP A 100 22.98 -12.87 6.49
CA TRP A 100 23.11 -14.09 5.69
C TRP A 100 23.18 -15.32 6.59
N VAL A 101 22.55 -16.39 6.13
CA VAL A 101 22.60 -17.71 6.75
C VAL A 101 23.29 -18.65 5.78
N THR A 102 24.47 -19.13 6.18
CA THR A 102 25.24 -20.13 5.42
C THR A 102 24.86 -21.53 5.93
N PRO A 103 24.77 -22.57 5.07
CA PRO A 103 24.37 -23.92 5.49
C PRO A 103 25.31 -24.59 6.51
N SER A 104 26.55 -24.13 6.61
CA SER A 104 27.58 -24.63 7.54
C SER A 104 27.55 -23.97 8.92
N ALA A 105 26.70 -22.96 9.14
CA ALA A 105 26.64 -22.27 10.42
C ALA A 105 25.95 -23.11 11.51
N GLU A 106 26.41 -22.96 12.75
CA GLU A 106 25.92 -23.75 13.89
C GLU A 106 24.41 -23.59 14.15
N PHE A 107 23.86 -22.41 13.85
CA PHE A 107 22.44 -22.08 14.08
C PHE A 107 21.51 -22.49 12.92
N VAL A 108 22.04 -23.14 11.87
CA VAL A 108 21.23 -23.61 10.72
C VAL A 108 20.30 -24.73 11.11
N ALA A 109 20.66 -25.55 12.11
CA ALA A 109 19.80 -26.60 12.62
C ALA A 109 18.45 -26.05 13.11
N ASP A 110 18.47 -24.95 13.85
CA ASP A 110 17.26 -24.27 14.34
C ASP A 110 16.43 -23.66 13.21
N VAL A 111 17.10 -23.11 12.19
CA VAL A 111 16.42 -22.58 11.00
C VAL A 111 15.77 -23.72 10.20
N ASN A 112 16.49 -24.80 9.97
CA ASN A 112 16.02 -25.97 9.22
C ASN A 112 14.89 -26.70 9.95
N ALA A 113 14.80 -26.64 11.29
CA ALA A 113 13.68 -27.19 12.05
C ALA A 113 12.33 -26.54 11.70
N HIS A 114 12.35 -25.31 11.17
CA HIS A 114 11.17 -24.59 10.71
C HIS A 114 10.93 -24.67 9.20
N LEU A 115 11.81 -25.36 8.45
CA LEU A 115 11.73 -25.48 6.99
C LEU A 115 11.42 -26.91 6.58
N THR A 116 10.58 -27.10 5.57
CA THR A 116 10.32 -28.42 4.97
C THR A 116 11.53 -28.89 4.15
N THR A 117 12.22 -27.96 3.47
CA THR A 117 13.43 -28.24 2.69
C THR A 117 14.62 -27.51 3.31
N PRO A 118 15.66 -28.24 3.75
CA PRO A 118 16.87 -27.66 4.32
C PRO A 118 17.53 -26.63 3.40
N LEU A 119 18.24 -25.68 3.99
CA LEU A 119 19.04 -24.71 3.22
C LEU A 119 20.19 -25.43 2.50
N SER A 120 20.13 -25.44 1.17
CA SER A 120 21.18 -25.98 0.30
C SER A 120 22.24 -24.93 -0.10
N ARG A 121 21.89 -23.65 -0.04
CA ARG A 121 22.74 -22.51 -0.38
C ARG A 121 22.57 -21.40 0.63
N GLU A 122 23.49 -20.44 0.62
CA GLU A 122 23.38 -19.22 1.41
C GLU A 122 22.07 -18.48 1.09
N ALA A 123 21.39 -18.03 2.13
CA ALA A 123 20.13 -17.31 2.01
C ALA A 123 20.13 -16.10 2.94
N SER A 124 19.61 -14.97 2.44
CA SER A 124 19.38 -13.81 3.28
C SER A 124 18.13 -14.01 4.17
N GLY A 125 18.03 -13.23 5.25
CA GLY A 125 16.81 -13.17 6.06
C GLY A 125 15.56 -12.79 5.23
N GLU A 126 15.71 -11.95 4.19
CA GLU A 126 14.62 -11.65 3.26
C GLU A 126 14.20 -12.89 2.44
N ASP A 127 15.15 -13.70 1.99
CA ASP A 127 14.85 -14.92 1.23
C ASP A 127 14.18 -16.00 2.09
N LEU A 128 14.52 -16.07 3.38
CA LEU A 128 13.83 -16.93 4.33
C LEU A 128 12.36 -16.52 4.48
N LEU A 129 12.05 -15.23 4.62
CA LEU A 129 10.66 -14.74 4.72
C LEU A 129 9.84 -14.88 3.43
N ARG A 130 10.49 -15.09 2.28
CA ARG A 130 9.77 -15.41 1.04
C ARG A 130 9.20 -16.83 1.06
N ARG A 131 9.73 -17.72 1.90
CA ARG A 131 9.21 -19.08 2.06
C ARG A 131 7.91 -19.04 2.87
N PRO A 132 6.84 -19.71 2.44
CA PRO A 132 5.54 -19.67 3.12
C PRO A 132 5.56 -20.30 4.52
N GLU A 133 6.54 -21.16 4.79
CA GLU A 133 6.73 -21.90 6.03
C GLU A 133 7.34 -21.04 7.15
N MET A 134 8.01 -19.94 6.78
CA MET A 134 8.74 -19.08 7.71
C MET A 134 7.97 -17.78 7.97
N THR A 135 7.70 -17.49 9.24
CA THR A 135 7.09 -16.24 9.68
C THR A 135 8.11 -15.30 10.30
N TYR A 136 7.83 -13.99 10.27
CA TYR A 136 8.70 -13.00 10.91
C TYR A 136 8.90 -13.29 12.41
N ALA A 137 7.86 -13.74 13.10
CA ALA A 137 7.95 -14.08 14.52
C ALA A 137 8.97 -15.21 14.78
N GLN A 138 8.89 -16.30 14.01
CA GLN A 138 9.85 -17.41 14.09
C GLN A 138 11.26 -16.97 13.74
N LEU A 139 11.41 -16.13 12.71
CA LEU A 139 12.72 -15.63 12.31
C LEU A 139 13.35 -14.78 13.43
N THR A 140 12.55 -13.96 14.12
CA THR A 140 13.04 -13.10 15.21
C THR A 140 13.24 -13.81 16.55
N SER A 141 12.71 -15.01 16.74
CA SER A 141 12.97 -15.81 17.94
C SER A 141 14.36 -16.46 17.93
N LEU A 142 14.99 -16.57 16.75
CA LEU A 142 16.32 -17.15 16.62
C LEU A 142 17.39 -16.19 17.15
N PRO A 143 18.35 -16.65 17.98
CA PRO A 143 19.31 -15.77 18.68
C PRO A 143 20.11 -14.87 17.74
N HIS A 144 20.53 -15.39 16.59
CA HIS A 144 21.34 -14.67 15.60
C HIS A 144 20.53 -13.72 14.71
N LEU A 145 19.20 -13.88 14.65
CA LEU A 145 18.29 -13.08 13.83
C LEU A 145 17.39 -12.17 14.68
N ARG A 146 17.61 -12.16 16.00
CA ARG A 146 16.82 -11.42 16.99
C ARG A 146 16.82 -9.91 16.73
N LEU A 147 15.62 -9.32 16.84
CA LEU A 147 15.38 -7.89 16.77
C LEU A 147 16.22 -7.14 17.82
N ARG A 148 17.05 -6.18 17.37
CA ARG A 148 17.62 -5.14 18.25
C ARG A 148 16.72 -3.92 18.39
N LEU A 149 15.69 -3.78 17.55
CA LEU A 149 14.80 -2.63 17.55
C LEU A 149 13.53 -2.92 18.37
N LYS A 150 13.26 -2.06 19.35
CA LYS A 150 11.93 -1.97 19.98
C LYS A 150 10.99 -1.39 18.93
N MET A 151 10.25 -2.22 18.20
CA MET A 151 9.16 -1.71 17.36
C MET A 151 8.15 -0.99 18.26
N SER A 152 7.80 0.27 17.92
CA SER A 152 6.68 0.96 18.54
C SER A 152 5.41 0.15 18.30
N LYS A 153 4.55 0.07 19.33
CA LYS A 153 3.42 -0.88 19.42
C LYS A 153 2.55 -0.85 18.15
N PRO A 154 2.03 -2.00 17.68
CA PRO A 154 1.14 -2.03 16.52
C PRO A 154 -0.11 -1.17 16.78
N GLN A 155 -0.39 -0.20 15.90
CA GLN A 155 -1.47 0.78 16.00
C GLN A 155 -2.89 0.18 15.93
N SER A 156 -3.05 -1.14 15.79
CA SER A 156 -4.35 -1.78 15.95
C SER A 156 -4.17 -3.24 16.35
N ARG A 157 -5.15 -3.75 17.10
CA ARG A 157 -5.31 -5.12 17.61
C ARG A 157 -5.54 -6.13 16.46
N TRP A 158 -4.72 -6.09 15.41
CA TRP A 158 -4.81 -6.96 14.25
C TRP A 158 -3.50 -7.73 14.07
N LYS A 159 -3.67 -9.05 14.10
CA LYS A 159 -2.70 -10.12 14.31
C LYS A 159 -1.41 -9.98 13.49
N SER A 160 -0.32 -10.37 14.14
CA SER A 160 1.03 -10.76 13.70
C SER A 160 1.17 -11.61 12.41
N ARG A 161 0.08 -11.88 11.67
CA ARG A 161 0.07 -12.59 10.38
C ARG A 161 0.18 -11.66 9.16
N SER A 162 -0.23 -10.40 9.24
CA SER A 162 -0.23 -9.47 8.10
C SER A 162 1.10 -8.75 7.89
N ASN A 163 1.89 -8.52 8.96
CA ASN A 163 3.14 -7.75 8.84
C ASN A 163 4.21 -8.47 7.98
N THR A 164 4.22 -9.80 7.98
CA THR A 164 5.09 -10.62 7.12
C THR A 164 4.73 -10.48 5.64
N LYS A 165 3.44 -10.34 5.32
CA LYS A 165 2.98 -10.06 3.95
C LYS A 165 3.27 -8.62 3.57
N GLY A 166 3.18 -7.67 4.50
CA GLY A 166 3.52 -6.26 4.28
C GLY A 166 4.97 -6.07 3.82
N ILE A 167 5.94 -6.74 4.45
CA ILE A 167 7.36 -6.66 4.06
C ILE A 167 7.60 -7.29 2.67
N SER A 168 7.00 -8.45 2.38
CA SER A 168 7.12 -9.07 1.04
C SER A 168 6.34 -8.32 -0.04
N LEU A 169 5.22 -7.68 0.29
CA LEU A 169 4.43 -6.80 -0.58
C LEU A 169 5.18 -5.50 -0.86
N VAL A 170 5.76 -4.82 0.14
CA VAL A 170 6.56 -3.60 -0.07
C VAL A 170 7.77 -3.89 -0.95
N SER A 171 8.46 -5.03 -0.75
CA SER A 171 9.51 -5.51 -1.66
C SER A 171 8.99 -5.73 -3.10
N ARG A 172 7.81 -6.34 -3.29
CA ARG A 172 7.20 -6.55 -4.62
C ARG A 172 6.61 -5.28 -5.26
N MET A 173 6.15 -4.33 -4.46
CA MET A 173 5.40 -3.15 -4.89
C MET A 173 6.35 -2.03 -5.34
N ARG A 174 7.51 -1.85 -4.68
CA ARG A 174 8.56 -0.93 -5.14
C ARG A 174 9.19 -1.38 -6.47
N LEU A 175 9.39 -2.69 -6.68
CA LEU A 175 9.91 -3.24 -7.94
C LEU A 175 8.95 -3.04 -9.14
N LYS A 176 7.64 -3.00 -8.90
CA LYS A 176 6.66 -2.68 -9.95
C LYS A 176 6.46 -1.17 -10.15
N ASN A 177 6.62 -0.35 -9.12
CA ASN A 177 6.45 1.10 -9.23
C ASN A 177 7.57 1.80 -10.00
N SER A 178 8.78 1.22 -10.08
CA SER A 178 9.84 1.75 -10.97
C SER A 178 9.48 1.69 -12.46
N TYR A 179 8.52 0.86 -12.87
CA TYR A 179 8.03 0.80 -14.25
C TYR A 179 6.82 1.71 -14.52
N VAL A 180 6.15 2.23 -13.49
CA VAL A 180 4.91 3.03 -13.64
C VAL A 180 5.18 4.54 -13.55
N MET A 181 6.37 4.96 -13.10
CA MET A 181 6.76 6.38 -13.00
C MET A 181 7.11 7.06 -14.34
N ARG A 182 6.94 6.37 -15.48
CA ARG A 182 7.23 6.93 -16.82
C ARG A 182 6.06 6.80 -17.78
N ILE A 183 4.86 7.14 -17.34
CA ILE A 183 3.73 7.43 -18.24
C ILE A 183 3.16 8.80 -17.86
N ARG A 184 3.78 9.83 -18.42
CA ARG A 184 3.22 11.17 -18.55
C ARG A 184 2.20 11.09 -19.69
N CYS A 185 1.00 10.58 -19.42
CA CYS A 185 -0.09 10.63 -20.38
C CYS A 185 -0.94 11.86 -20.10
N CYS A 186 -0.83 12.82 -21.03
CA CYS A 186 -1.71 13.96 -21.22
C CYS A 186 -3.17 13.59 -20.90
N LEU A 187 -3.76 14.22 -19.88
CA LEU A 187 -5.21 14.19 -19.75
C LEU A 187 -5.80 15.07 -20.87
N PRO A 188 -6.80 14.59 -21.63
CA PRO A 188 -7.51 15.41 -22.59
C PRO A 188 -8.35 16.46 -21.86
N ARG A 189 -8.39 17.65 -22.46
CA ARG A 189 -9.08 18.90 -22.09
C ARG A 189 -10.63 18.79 -21.94
N TRP A 190 -11.19 17.59 -21.79
CA TRP A 190 -12.63 17.30 -21.83
C TRP A 190 -13.33 17.27 -20.47
N ILE A 191 -12.61 17.22 -19.34
CA ILE A 191 -13.23 17.22 -17.99
C ILE A 191 -13.85 18.59 -17.64
N ILE A 192 -13.40 19.68 -18.28
CA ILE A 192 -13.96 21.03 -18.03
C ILE A 192 -15.28 21.25 -18.78
N VAL A 193 -15.53 20.58 -19.90
CA VAL A 193 -16.74 20.80 -20.71
C VAL A 193 -17.99 20.20 -20.06
N TRP A 194 -17.85 19.10 -19.31
CA TRP A 194 -19.02 18.41 -18.74
C TRP A 194 -19.60 19.09 -17.49
N PHE A 195 -18.76 19.77 -16.70
CA PHE A 195 -19.25 20.54 -15.54
C PHE A 195 -20.09 21.76 -15.94
N LEU A 196 -19.93 22.28 -17.16
CA LEU A 196 -20.78 23.35 -17.70
C LEU A 196 -22.12 22.84 -18.26
N VAL A 197 -22.20 21.61 -18.77
CA VAL A 197 -23.42 21.07 -19.42
C VAL A 197 -24.51 20.70 -18.40
N CYS A 198 -24.17 20.43 -17.15
CA CYS A 198 -25.17 20.21 -16.09
C CYS A 198 -25.83 21.49 -15.55
N ARG A 199 -25.47 22.69 -16.05
CA ARG A 199 -26.01 23.98 -15.56
C ARG A 199 -27.19 24.54 -16.37
N THR A 200 -27.63 23.89 -17.46
CA THR A 200 -28.65 24.48 -18.37
C THR A 200 -29.89 23.64 -18.64
N LYS A 201 -30.14 22.53 -17.93
CA LYS A 201 -31.46 21.88 -17.95
C LYS A 201 -32.30 22.31 -16.74
N SER A 202 -32.75 23.56 -16.80
CA SER A 202 -34.02 23.96 -16.20
C SER A 202 -35.15 23.19 -16.89
N LEU A 203 -35.85 22.33 -16.15
CA LEU A 203 -37.11 21.72 -16.57
C LEU A 203 -38.15 22.84 -16.79
N PRO A 204 -38.82 22.93 -17.96
CA PRO A 204 -40.13 23.58 -18.01
C PRO A 204 -41.21 22.61 -17.50
N ASN A 205 -42.25 23.20 -16.88
CA ASN A 205 -43.42 22.56 -16.28
C ASN A 205 -44.03 21.41 -17.09
#